data_AF-A0A9R0W0K9-F1
#
_entry.id   AF-A0A9R0W0K9-F1
#
_cell.length_a   1.000
_cell.length_b   1.000
_cell.length_c   1.000
_cell.angle_alpha   90.00
_cell.angle_beta   90.00
_cell.angle_gamma   90.00
#
_symmetry.space_group_name_H-M   'P 1'
#
loop_
_entity.id
_entity.type
_entity.pdbx_description
1 polymer ?
#
loop_
_entity_poly.entity_id
_entity_poly.type
_entity_poly.pdbx_seq_one_letter_code
_entity_poly.pdbx_strand_id
1 'polypeptide(L)'
;MPSLRAAMADGADRVEATTIGNDKETLLSLLRAKSERSAEAEEKVEWVRSQMVGRDAEFDTPFGRRALVYADHTASGRGLRYIEDYILTQVLPFYGNTHTEDSYVGSRTTKMVRTAASYIKRCMGAGADDALIFCGSGATAAVKRLQEAMGMAAPAGPLLRARLLAQLRAEERWVVFVGPYEHHSNLLSWRQSLADVVEVGAGDDGLVDLAALRRALGSPEYAKRPMLGSFSACSNVTGIVADTRAIARVLHQHGAFACFDFAARAITV
;
A
#
# COMPACT_ATOMS: atom_id res chain seq x y z
N MET A 1 -15.23 -13.36 -28.59
CA MET A 1 -14.04 -12.55 -28.94
C MET A 1 -13.90 -12.46 -30.46
N PRO A 2 -14.27 -11.33 -31.08
CA PRO A 2 -13.62 -10.89 -32.30
C PRO A 2 -12.66 -9.72 -31.99
N SER A 3 -11.55 -9.71 -32.72
CA SER A 3 -10.30 -9.02 -32.44
C SER A 3 -10.24 -7.57 -32.93
N LEU A 4 -9.52 -6.75 -32.14
CA LEU A 4 -9.23 -5.32 -32.26
C LEU A 4 -8.39 -4.88 -33.50
N ARG A 5 -8.39 -5.64 -34.60
CA ARG A 5 -7.42 -5.45 -35.70
C ARG A 5 -7.98 -4.88 -37.02
N ALA A 6 -9.23 -4.41 -37.04
CA ALA A 6 -9.89 -3.95 -38.27
C ALA A 6 -10.11 -2.43 -38.40
N ALA A 7 -9.56 -1.59 -37.51
CA ALA A 7 -9.83 -0.15 -37.50
C ALA A 7 -8.62 0.75 -37.78
N MET A 8 -7.52 0.22 -38.32
CA MET A 8 -6.32 1.02 -38.64
C MET A 8 -5.87 0.81 -40.08
N ALA A 9 -6.66 1.32 -41.02
CA ALA A 9 -6.21 1.65 -42.36
C ALA A 9 -7.29 2.50 -43.04
N ASP A 10 -7.20 3.84 -42.93
CA ASP A 10 -7.34 4.72 -44.09
C ASP A 10 -7.05 6.19 -43.75
N GLY A 11 -6.46 6.91 -44.72
CA GLY A 11 -6.64 8.36 -44.87
C GLY A 11 -5.51 9.27 -44.39
N ALA A 12 -4.52 9.50 -45.26
CA ALA A 12 -3.66 10.68 -45.23
C ALA A 12 -4.33 11.88 -45.96
N ASP A 13 -3.85 13.09 -45.62
CA ASP A 13 -4.00 14.41 -46.26
C ASP A 13 -5.31 15.22 -46.09
N ARG A 14 -5.23 16.34 -45.35
CA ARG A 14 -5.21 17.72 -45.90
C ARG A 14 -5.19 18.81 -44.81
N VAL A 15 -4.51 19.91 -45.13
CA VAL A 15 -4.26 21.11 -44.34
C VAL A 15 -5.34 22.19 -44.60
N GLU A 16 -5.62 22.96 -43.55
CA GLU A 16 -6.24 24.31 -43.45
C GLU A 16 -7.74 24.53 -43.75
N ALA A 17 -8.47 24.94 -42.70
CA ALA A 17 -9.39 26.09 -42.73
C ALA A 17 -9.71 26.55 -41.30
N THR A 18 -9.21 27.73 -40.92
CA THR A 18 -9.53 28.44 -39.68
C THR A 18 -11.01 28.82 -39.69
N THR A 19 -11.81 28.20 -38.82
CA THR A 19 -13.20 28.61 -38.57
C THR A 19 -13.34 28.90 -37.08
N ILE A 20 -13.61 30.16 -36.74
CA ILE A 20 -14.03 30.58 -35.40
C ILE A 20 -15.45 30.04 -35.22
N GLY A 21 -15.55 28.85 -34.64
CA GLY A 21 -16.79 28.09 -34.52
C GLY A 21 -16.81 27.29 -33.23
N ASN A 22 -17.62 27.81 -32.29
CA ASN A 22 -18.45 27.02 -31.39
C ASN A 22 -17.87 26.51 -30.04
N ASP A 23 -17.46 27.44 -29.18
CA ASP A 23 -17.18 27.17 -27.75
C ASP A 23 -18.35 26.46 -27.03
N LYS A 24 -19.60 26.65 -27.48
CA LYS A 24 -20.78 25.96 -26.93
C LYS A 24 -20.87 24.48 -27.34
N GLU A 25 -20.50 24.12 -28.57
CA GLU A 25 -20.41 22.71 -28.99
C GLU A 25 -19.26 21.99 -28.30
N THR A 26 -18.13 22.67 -28.09
CA THR A 26 -16.99 22.11 -27.34
C THR A 26 -17.34 21.90 -25.87
N LEU A 27 -18.07 22.82 -25.24
CA LEU A 27 -18.52 22.65 -23.86
C LEU A 27 -19.55 21.52 -23.73
N LEU A 28 -20.51 21.43 -24.67
CA LEU A 28 -21.52 20.35 -24.69
C LEU A 28 -20.89 18.98 -24.95
N SER A 29 -19.89 18.88 -25.82
CA SER A 29 -19.17 17.63 -26.06
C SER A 29 -18.31 17.22 -24.86
N LEU A 30 -17.66 18.17 -24.18
CA LEU A 30 -16.95 17.92 -22.92
C LEU A 30 -17.91 17.50 -21.79
N LEU A 31 -19.09 18.11 -21.70
CA LEU A 31 -20.12 17.75 -20.72
C LEU A 31 -20.69 16.36 -21.01
N ARG A 32 -20.93 16.01 -22.28
CA ARG A 32 -21.36 14.65 -22.69
C ARG A 32 -20.28 13.61 -22.40
N ALA A 33 -19.03 13.85 -22.81
CA ALA A 33 -17.92 12.95 -22.53
C ALA A 33 -17.69 12.77 -21.02
N LYS A 34 -17.88 13.83 -20.21
CA LYS A 34 -17.82 13.75 -18.75
C LYS A 34 -19.00 12.95 -18.18
N SER A 35 -20.20 13.13 -18.73
CA SER A 35 -21.40 12.38 -18.36
C SER A 35 -21.29 10.88 -18.70
N GLU A 36 -20.78 10.55 -19.88
CA GLU A 36 -20.56 9.17 -20.33
C GLU A 36 -19.48 8.49 -19.49
N ARG A 37 -18.37 9.17 -19.20
CA ARG A 37 -17.33 8.68 -18.28
C ARG A 37 -17.87 8.48 -16.86
N SER A 38 -18.77 9.34 -16.40
CA SER A 38 -19.44 9.19 -15.09
C SER A 38 -20.32 7.94 -15.07
N ALA A 39 -21.11 7.73 -16.13
CA ALA A 39 -21.96 6.55 -16.26
C ALA A 39 -21.15 5.25 -16.32
N GLU A 40 -20.05 5.22 -17.07
CA GLU A 40 -19.16 4.05 -17.14
C GLU A 40 -18.48 3.76 -15.79
N ALA A 41 -18.11 4.80 -15.04
CA ALA A 41 -17.54 4.64 -13.71
C ALA A 41 -18.59 4.11 -12.71
N GLU A 42 -19.82 4.62 -12.77
CA GLU A 42 -20.94 4.14 -11.96
C GLU A 42 -21.28 2.68 -12.27
N GLU A 43 -21.29 2.29 -13.54
CA GLU A 43 -21.49 0.90 -13.96
C GLU A 43 -20.42 -0.03 -13.37
N LYS A 44 -19.14 0.37 -13.43
CA LYS A 44 -18.04 -0.41 -12.83
C LYS A 44 -18.19 -0.54 -11.31
N VAL A 45 -18.55 0.55 -10.64
CA VAL A 45 -18.77 0.52 -9.18
C VAL A 45 -19.96 -0.37 -8.83
N GLU A 46 -21.04 -0.30 -9.59
CA GLU A 46 -22.22 -1.13 -9.34
C GLU A 46 -21.94 -2.60 -9.62
N TRP A 47 -21.15 -2.90 -10.65
CA TRP A 47 -20.64 -4.26 -10.88
C TRP A 47 -19.82 -4.75 -9.69
N VAL A 48 -18.87 -3.97 -9.17
CA VAL A 48 -18.09 -4.37 -7.97
C VAL A 48 -19.01 -4.62 -6.78
N ARG A 49 -20.01 -3.76 -6.55
CA ARG A 49 -21.00 -3.96 -5.48
C ARG A 49 -21.80 -5.23 -5.68
N SER A 50 -22.17 -5.58 -6.92
CA SER A 50 -22.88 -6.82 -7.25
C SER A 50 -22.05 -8.07 -6.97
N GLN A 51 -20.72 -7.95 -6.96
CA GLN A 51 -19.83 -9.06 -6.63
C GLN A 51 -19.66 -9.27 -5.12
N MET A 52 -20.10 -8.35 -4.27
CA MET A 52 -19.88 -8.45 -2.82
C MET A 52 -20.59 -9.67 -2.22
N VAL A 53 -19.83 -10.55 -1.57
CA VAL A 53 -20.39 -11.72 -0.90
C VAL A 53 -21.21 -11.27 0.31
N GLY A 54 -22.48 -11.68 0.35
CA GLY A 54 -23.41 -11.27 1.41
C GLY A 54 -23.80 -9.79 1.35
N ARG A 55 -23.89 -9.21 0.13
CA ARG A 55 -24.39 -7.85 -0.11
C ARG A 55 -25.73 -7.60 0.58
N ASP A 56 -26.69 -8.48 0.32
CA ASP A 56 -28.06 -8.39 0.84
C ASP A 56 -28.26 -9.25 2.09
N ALA A 57 -27.18 -9.49 2.84
CA ALA A 57 -27.26 -10.25 4.08
C ALA A 57 -28.09 -9.49 5.11
N GLU A 58 -28.90 -10.23 5.86
CA GLU A 58 -29.73 -9.70 6.93
C GLU A 58 -29.45 -10.49 8.21
N PHE A 59 -29.71 -9.87 9.35
CA PHE A 59 -29.57 -10.51 10.64
C PHE A 59 -30.67 -10.05 11.61
N ASP A 60 -30.97 -10.91 12.58
CA ASP A 60 -31.96 -10.61 13.60
C ASP A 60 -31.37 -9.69 14.67
N THR A 61 -32.14 -8.67 15.02
CA THR A 61 -31.84 -7.75 16.13
C THR A 61 -33.00 -7.76 17.11
N PRO A 62 -32.80 -7.24 18.34
CA PRO A 62 -33.92 -7.01 19.27
C PRO A 62 -35.05 -6.12 18.70
N PHE A 63 -34.79 -5.38 17.62
CA PHE A 63 -35.74 -4.50 16.94
C PHE A 63 -36.23 -5.08 15.60
N GLY A 64 -36.14 -6.40 15.42
CA GLY A 64 -36.52 -7.11 14.20
C GLY A 64 -35.35 -7.35 13.24
N ARG A 65 -35.66 -7.94 12.09
CA ARG A 65 -34.69 -8.25 11.04
C ARG A 65 -34.18 -6.98 10.37
N ARG A 66 -32.86 -6.86 10.20
CA ARG A 66 -32.19 -5.69 9.62
C ARG A 66 -31.21 -6.11 8.52
N ALA A 67 -31.10 -5.28 7.49
CA ALA A 67 -30.06 -5.40 6.49
C ALA A 67 -28.69 -5.09 7.09
N LEU A 68 -27.68 -5.87 6.71
CA LEU A 68 -26.29 -5.66 7.12
C LEU A 68 -25.69 -4.50 6.32
N VAL A 69 -25.51 -3.35 6.98
CA VAL A 69 -24.74 -2.23 6.45
C VAL A 69 -23.32 -2.32 6.98
N TYR A 70 -22.37 -2.64 6.11
CA TYR A 70 -20.96 -2.72 6.48
C TYR A 70 -20.23 -1.42 6.08
N ALA A 71 -19.76 -0.67 7.07
CA ALA A 71 -19.07 0.61 6.89
C ALA A 71 -17.64 0.61 7.47
N ASP A 72 -17.04 -0.59 7.63
CA ASP A 72 -15.73 -0.79 8.27
C ASP A 72 -14.69 -1.36 7.29
N HIS A 73 -14.81 -0.97 6.01
CA HIS A 73 -13.93 -1.45 4.94
C HIS A 73 -12.44 -1.10 5.13
N THR A 74 -12.15 -0.10 5.97
CA THR A 74 -10.79 0.27 6.38
C THR A 74 -10.15 -0.77 7.30
N ALA A 75 -10.94 -1.50 8.09
CA ALA A 75 -10.43 -2.59 8.92
C ALA A 75 -10.26 -3.88 8.12
N SER A 76 -11.23 -4.22 7.28
CA SER A 76 -11.13 -5.38 6.37
C SER A 76 -12.06 -5.26 5.17
N GLY A 77 -11.57 -5.63 3.99
CA GLY A 77 -12.41 -5.80 2.81
C GLY A 77 -13.35 -6.99 2.94
N ARG A 78 -14.55 -6.90 2.36
CA ARG A 78 -15.43 -8.07 2.20
C ARG A 78 -15.01 -8.85 0.96
N GLY A 79 -15.23 -10.16 0.98
CA GLY A 79 -14.96 -11.03 -0.17
C GLY A 79 -15.78 -10.62 -1.40
N LEU A 80 -15.17 -10.78 -2.58
CA LEU A 80 -15.81 -10.53 -3.87
C LEU A 80 -15.94 -11.86 -4.61
N ARG A 81 -17.15 -12.19 -5.04
CA ARG A 81 -17.51 -13.48 -5.66
C ARG A 81 -16.58 -13.85 -6.81
N TYR A 82 -16.28 -12.92 -7.71
CA TYR A 82 -15.37 -13.21 -8.82
C TYR A 82 -13.94 -13.59 -8.38
N ILE A 83 -13.46 -13.09 -7.23
CA ILE A 83 -12.16 -13.48 -6.67
C ILE A 83 -12.26 -14.87 -6.09
N GLU A 84 -13.30 -15.14 -5.28
CA GLU A 84 -13.52 -16.45 -4.68
C GLU A 84 -13.70 -17.54 -5.74
N ASP A 85 -14.51 -17.27 -6.76
CA ASP A 85 -14.74 -18.19 -7.89
C ASP A 85 -13.45 -18.44 -8.67
N TYR A 86 -12.61 -17.41 -8.86
CA TYR A 86 -11.30 -17.58 -9.49
C TYR A 86 -10.36 -18.45 -8.65
N ILE A 87 -10.33 -18.25 -7.34
CA ILE A 87 -9.53 -19.10 -6.43
C ILE A 87 -10.02 -20.55 -6.51
N LEU A 88 -11.33 -20.78 -6.38
CA LEU A 88 -11.94 -22.10 -6.38
C LEU A 88 -11.76 -22.85 -7.71
N THR A 89 -11.81 -22.15 -8.85
CA THR A 89 -11.84 -22.80 -10.17
C THR A 89 -10.51 -22.75 -10.92
N GLN A 90 -9.67 -21.73 -10.69
CA GLN A 90 -8.44 -21.51 -11.45
C GLN A 90 -7.16 -21.70 -10.64
N VAL A 91 -7.22 -21.54 -9.31
CA VAL A 91 -6.04 -21.64 -8.43
C VAL A 91 -6.00 -23.00 -7.75
N LEU A 92 -7.00 -23.32 -6.91
CA LEU A 92 -6.98 -24.51 -6.06
C LEU A 92 -6.88 -25.85 -6.84
N PRO A 93 -7.59 -26.07 -7.97
CA PRO A 93 -7.52 -27.34 -8.69
C PRO A 93 -6.15 -27.63 -9.30
N PHE A 94 -5.33 -26.60 -9.49
CA PHE A 94 -4.01 -26.70 -10.11
C PHE A 94 -2.88 -26.25 -9.19
N TYR A 95 -3.15 -26.21 -7.88
CA TYR A 95 -2.17 -25.81 -6.90
C TYR A 95 -1.05 -26.85 -6.80
N GLY A 96 0.18 -26.40 -7.03
CA GLY A 96 1.40 -27.15 -6.79
C GLY A 96 2.37 -26.31 -5.97
N ASN A 97 3.24 -26.98 -5.21
CA ASN A 97 4.29 -26.29 -4.48
C ASN A 97 5.24 -25.57 -5.46
N THR A 98 5.65 -24.35 -5.14
CA THR A 98 6.50 -23.50 -6.00
C THR A 98 8.00 -23.81 -5.88
N HIS A 99 8.39 -24.83 -5.12
CA HIS A 99 9.79 -25.23 -4.96
C HIS A 99 10.34 -26.03 -6.15
N THR A 100 9.49 -26.55 -7.04
CA THR A 100 9.89 -27.23 -8.28
C THR A 100 8.96 -26.87 -9.44
N GLU A 101 9.52 -26.77 -10.65
CA GLU A 101 8.74 -26.52 -11.88
C GLU A 101 8.54 -27.78 -12.74
N ASP A 102 8.96 -28.95 -12.26
CA ASP A 102 8.97 -30.20 -13.02
C ASP A 102 7.57 -30.77 -13.27
N SER A 103 6.62 -30.47 -12.37
CA SER A 103 5.22 -30.85 -12.54
C SER A 103 4.42 -29.75 -13.22
N TYR A 104 3.37 -30.13 -13.95
CA TYR A 104 2.44 -29.17 -14.56
C TYR A 104 1.90 -28.15 -13.54
N VAL A 105 1.49 -28.64 -12.36
CA VAL A 105 0.95 -27.79 -11.28
C VAL A 105 2.02 -26.91 -10.64
N GLY A 106 3.23 -27.41 -10.40
CA GLY A 106 4.35 -26.63 -9.86
C GLY A 106 4.78 -25.50 -10.80
N SER A 107 4.92 -25.79 -12.10
CA SER A 107 5.21 -24.76 -13.12
C SER A 107 4.09 -23.72 -13.21
N ARG A 108 2.82 -24.16 -13.19
CA ARG A 108 1.66 -23.27 -13.28
C ARG A 108 1.55 -22.33 -12.07
N THR A 109 1.66 -22.83 -10.84
CA THR A 109 1.61 -22.00 -9.63
C THR A 109 2.78 -21.03 -9.57
N THR A 110 4.00 -21.47 -9.93
CA THR A 110 5.19 -20.60 -9.96
C THR A 110 5.02 -19.44 -10.95
N LYS A 111 4.49 -19.70 -12.15
CA LYS A 111 4.19 -18.66 -13.14
C LYS A 111 3.11 -17.68 -12.65
N MET A 112 2.10 -18.18 -11.95
CA MET A 112 1.04 -17.33 -11.37
C MET A 112 1.62 -16.37 -10.33
N VAL A 113 2.47 -16.85 -9.42
CA VAL A 113 3.16 -16.01 -8.42
C VAL A 113 4.05 -14.95 -9.10
N ARG A 114 4.84 -15.33 -10.11
CA ARG A 114 5.68 -14.38 -10.88
C ARG A 114 4.84 -13.31 -11.59
N THR A 115 3.69 -13.69 -12.14
CA THR A 115 2.77 -12.78 -12.82
C THR A 115 2.15 -11.81 -11.83
N ALA A 116 1.68 -12.30 -10.67
CA ALA A 116 1.14 -11.47 -9.60
C ALA A 116 2.19 -10.50 -9.05
N ALA A 117 3.41 -10.98 -8.81
CA ALA A 117 4.53 -10.14 -8.36
C ALA A 117 4.85 -9.03 -9.38
N SER A 118 4.90 -9.37 -10.67
CA SER A 118 5.13 -8.40 -11.74
C SER A 118 4.01 -7.37 -11.84
N TYR A 119 2.76 -7.79 -11.64
CA TYR A 119 1.60 -6.89 -11.61
C TYR A 119 1.69 -5.91 -10.43
N ILE A 120 1.94 -6.42 -9.22
CA ILE A 120 2.10 -5.59 -8.01
C ILE A 120 3.25 -4.59 -8.19
N LYS A 121 4.42 -5.03 -8.67
CA LYS A 121 5.56 -4.13 -8.94
C LYS A 121 5.17 -2.99 -9.88
N ARG A 122 4.46 -3.28 -10.98
CA ARG A 122 3.97 -2.22 -11.89
C ARG A 122 3.00 -1.26 -11.20
N CYS A 123 2.05 -1.77 -10.42
CA CYS A 123 1.11 -0.95 -9.64
C CYS A 123 1.79 -0.13 -8.54
N MET A 124 3.05 -0.42 -8.20
CA MET A 124 3.84 0.36 -7.24
C MET A 124 4.87 1.28 -7.93
N GLY A 125 4.96 1.26 -9.26
CA GLY A 125 6.00 1.96 -10.01
C GLY A 125 7.41 1.38 -9.79
N ALA A 126 7.52 0.13 -9.34
CA ALA A 126 8.79 -0.52 -9.02
C ALA A 126 9.54 -0.96 -10.30
N GLY A 127 10.83 -0.63 -10.37
CA GLY A 127 11.75 -0.94 -11.45
C GLY A 127 12.43 -2.31 -11.34
N ALA A 128 13.47 -2.52 -12.15
CA ALA A 128 14.24 -3.76 -12.18
C ALA A 128 14.99 -4.02 -10.86
N ASP A 129 15.51 -2.96 -10.25
CA ASP A 129 16.33 -3.01 -9.03
C ASP A 129 15.51 -3.09 -7.73
N ASP A 130 14.18 -3.00 -7.82
CA ASP A 130 13.30 -3.06 -6.67
C ASP A 130 12.90 -4.49 -6.31
N ALA A 131 12.87 -4.81 -5.02
CA ALA A 131 12.43 -6.10 -4.51
C ALA A 131 10.96 -6.07 -4.07
N LEU A 132 10.24 -7.17 -4.33
CA LEU A 132 8.93 -7.44 -3.73
C LEU A 132 9.05 -8.69 -2.86
N ILE A 133 8.67 -8.58 -1.59
CA ILE A 133 8.71 -9.68 -0.63
C ILE A 133 7.28 -9.91 -0.11
N PHE A 134 6.78 -11.14 -0.29
CA PHE A 134 5.51 -11.56 0.29
C PHE A 134 5.73 -11.93 1.76
N CYS A 135 5.35 -11.03 2.67
CA CYS A 135 5.59 -11.18 4.10
C CYS A 135 4.50 -11.96 4.86
N GLY A 136 3.49 -12.49 4.15
CA GLY A 136 2.34 -13.15 4.78
C GLY A 136 1.25 -12.17 5.20
N SER A 137 0.81 -12.25 6.46
CA SER A 137 -0.41 -11.58 6.92
C SER A 137 -0.19 -10.13 7.35
N GLY A 138 -0.44 -9.21 6.41
CA GLY A 138 -0.57 -7.77 6.66
C GLY A 138 0.75 -7.02 6.90
N ALA A 139 0.64 -5.71 7.13
CA ALA A 139 1.78 -4.81 7.34
C ALA A 139 2.60 -5.17 8.59
N THR A 140 1.97 -5.74 9.63
CA THR A 140 2.66 -6.22 10.83
C THR A 140 3.76 -7.23 10.50
N ALA A 141 3.45 -8.21 9.64
CA ALA A 141 4.43 -9.22 9.25
C ALA A 141 5.54 -8.60 8.40
N ALA A 142 5.22 -7.63 7.54
CA ALA A 142 6.21 -6.89 6.75
C ALA A 142 7.20 -6.10 7.62
N VAL A 143 6.71 -5.35 8.62
CA VAL A 143 7.58 -4.62 9.57
C VAL A 143 8.48 -5.60 10.34
N LYS A 144 7.95 -6.75 10.77
CA LYS A 144 8.76 -7.76 11.46
C LYS A 144 9.84 -8.36 10.56
N ARG A 145 9.52 -8.68 9.31
CA ARG A 145 10.51 -9.17 8.32
C ARG A 145 11.58 -8.12 8.04
N LEU A 146 11.21 -6.84 7.96
CA LEU A 146 12.16 -5.73 7.82
C LEU A 146 13.11 -5.69 9.03
N GLN A 147 12.59 -5.76 10.26
CA GLN A 147 13.44 -5.79 11.45
C GLN A 147 14.43 -6.96 11.45
N GLU A 148 14.01 -8.14 11.00
CA GLU A 148 14.88 -9.32 10.93
C GLU A 148 15.98 -9.13 9.87
N ALA A 149 15.61 -8.66 8.68
CA ALA A 149 16.56 -8.41 7.59
C ALA A 149 17.60 -7.34 7.96
N MET A 150 17.21 -6.34 8.75
CA MET A 150 18.07 -5.25 9.19
C MET A 150 18.83 -5.54 10.50
N GLY A 151 18.66 -6.73 11.08
CA GLY A 151 19.32 -7.11 12.34
C GLY A 151 18.78 -6.41 13.59
N MET A 152 17.60 -5.78 13.51
CA MET A 152 16.94 -5.08 14.62
C MET A 152 15.96 -5.94 15.41
N ALA A 153 15.60 -7.12 14.90
CA ALA A 153 14.62 -7.99 15.54
C ALA A 153 15.11 -8.44 16.92
N ALA A 154 14.38 -8.06 17.97
CA ALA A 154 14.65 -8.56 19.31
C ALA A 154 14.18 -10.03 19.46
N PRO A 155 14.89 -10.83 20.26
CA PRO A 155 14.43 -12.17 20.62
C PRO A 155 13.20 -12.11 21.52
N ALA A 156 12.47 -13.23 21.57
CA ALA A 156 11.37 -13.37 22.51
C ALA A 156 11.89 -13.33 23.96
N GLY A 157 11.31 -12.45 24.77
CA GLY A 157 11.58 -12.35 26.21
C GLY A 157 12.41 -11.12 26.63
N PRO A 158 11.99 -10.39 27.68
CA PRO A 158 12.61 -9.13 28.07
C PRO A 158 14.04 -9.28 28.58
N LEU A 159 14.38 -10.39 29.25
CA LEU A 159 15.72 -10.62 29.81
C LEU A 159 16.79 -10.76 28.72
N LEU A 160 16.51 -11.53 27.66
CA LEU A 160 17.47 -11.74 26.57
C LEU A 160 17.63 -10.46 25.74
N ARG A 161 16.54 -9.74 25.50
CA ARG A 161 16.58 -8.41 24.88
C ARG A 161 17.47 -7.44 25.66
N ALA A 162 17.28 -7.35 26.98
CA ALA A 162 18.08 -6.46 27.84
C ALA A 162 19.58 -6.82 27.80
N ARG A 163 19.92 -8.12 27.79
CA ARG A 163 21.31 -8.59 27.66
C ARG A 163 21.94 -8.19 26.33
N LEU A 164 21.23 -8.33 25.22
CA LEU A 164 21.72 -7.92 23.90
C LEU A 164 21.91 -6.41 23.82
N LEU A 165 20.92 -5.63 24.29
CA LEU A 165 21.02 -4.17 24.32
C LEU A 165 22.21 -3.67 25.13
N ALA A 166 22.56 -4.35 26.23
CA ALA A 166 23.72 -4.03 27.05
C ALA A 166 25.08 -4.31 26.36
N GLN A 167 25.09 -5.15 25.31
CA GLN A 167 26.29 -5.50 24.55
C GLN A 167 26.47 -4.66 23.29
N LEU A 168 25.40 -4.08 22.75
CA LEU A 168 25.45 -3.24 21.56
C LEU A 168 26.05 -1.87 21.87
N ARG A 169 27.00 -1.44 21.06
CA ARG A 169 27.50 -0.06 21.08
C ARG A 169 26.44 0.89 20.50
N ALA A 170 26.52 2.17 20.84
CA ALA A 170 25.56 3.15 20.34
C ALA A 170 25.54 3.21 18.81
N GLU A 171 26.71 3.08 18.17
CA GLU A 171 26.88 3.13 16.70
C GLU A 171 26.25 1.92 15.99
N GLU A 172 26.05 0.81 16.71
CA GLU A 172 25.43 -0.41 16.19
C GLU A 172 23.90 -0.40 16.35
N ARG A 173 23.38 0.51 17.18
CA ARG A 173 21.96 0.62 17.47
C ARG A 173 21.30 1.58 16.50
N TRP A 174 20.37 1.04 15.72
CA TRP A 174 19.50 1.82 14.85
C TRP A 174 18.69 2.85 15.62
N VAL A 175 18.46 4.01 15.00
CA VAL A 175 17.50 5.01 15.46
C VAL A 175 16.33 5.01 14.50
N VAL A 176 15.13 4.76 15.02
CA VAL A 176 13.89 4.71 14.25
C VAL A 176 13.01 5.89 14.62
N PHE A 177 12.78 6.78 13.65
CA PHE A 177 11.86 7.90 13.77
C PHE A 177 10.46 7.48 13.36
N VAL A 178 9.47 7.75 14.20
CA VAL A 178 8.07 7.38 13.99
C VAL A 178 7.18 8.61 14.13
N GLY A 179 6.06 8.62 13.41
CA GLY A 179 5.13 9.76 13.40
C GLY A 179 4.17 9.79 14.60
N PRO A 180 3.28 10.80 14.63
CA PRO A 180 2.35 11.02 15.74
C PRO A 180 1.08 10.15 15.67
N TYR A 181 0.81 9.51 14.53
CA TYR A 181 -0.41 8.73 14.28
C TYR A 181 -0.12 7.33 13.74
N GLU A 182 0.95 6.73 14.22
CA GLU A 182 1.34 5.39 13.79
C GLU A 182 0.34 4.32 14.26
N HIS A 183 0.06 3.36 13.38
CA HIS A 183 -0.64 2.17 13.80
C HIS A 183 0.21 1.40 14.82
N HIS A 184 -0.44 0.72 15.78
CA HIS A 184 0.25 -0.02 16.84
C HIS A 184 1.24 -1.05 16.30
N SER A 185 0.94 -1.69 15.16
CA SER A 185 1.85 -2.64 14.51
C SER A 185 3.14 -2.01 13.99
N ASN A 186 3.14 -0.70 13.71
CA ASN A 186 4.34 0.04 13.35
C ASN A 186 5.06 0.47 14.65
N LEU A 187 4.41 1.26 15.52
CA LEU A 187 5.03 1.83 16.72
C LEU A 187 5.52 0.79 17.73
N LEU A 188 4.66 -0.13 18.17
CA LEU A 188 5.01 -1.08 19.23
C LEU A 188 6.08 -2.07 18.76
N SER A 189 6.05 -2.43 17.47
CA SER A 189 7.02 -3.32 16.87
C SER A 189 8.44 -2.73 16.98
N TRP A 190 8.60 -1.43 16.68
CA TRP A 190 9.88 -0.73 16.86
C TRP A 190 10.26 -0.59 18.33
N ARG A 191 9.33 -0.22 19.21
CA ARG A 191 9.57 -0.12 20.66
C ARG A 191 9.96 -1.46 21.28
N GLN A 192 9.59 -2.59 20.66
CA GLN A 192 9.96 -3.93 21.10
C GLN A 192 11.24 -4.46 20.45
N SER A 193 11.81 -3.74 19.48
CA SER A 193 13.03 -4.10 18.75
C SER A 193 14.32 -3.75 19.51
N LEU A 194 15.48 -3.93 18.87
CA LEU A 194 16.79 -3.50 19.39
C LEU A 194 17.13 -2.04 19.02
N ALA A 195 16.25 -1.34 18.29
CA ALA A 195 16.43 0.06 17.93
C ALA A 195 16.02 1.02 19.06
N ASP A 196 16.58 2.23 19.02
CA ASP A 196 16.06 3.38 19.75
C ASP A 196 14.94 4.01 18.94
N VAL A 197 13.83 4.33 19.61
CA VAL A 197 12.65 4.89 18.95
C VAL A 197 12.51 6.35 19.34
N VAL A 198 12.38 7.22 18.34
CA VAL A 198 12.19 8.66 18.49
C VAL A 198 10.85 9.03 17.90
N GLU A 199 9.95 9.50 18.74
CA GLU A 199 8.62 9.95 18.31
C GLU A 199 8.66 11.41 17.86
N VAL A 200 8.24 11.65 16.63
CA VAL A 200 8.08 12.98 16.05
C VAL A 200 6.63 13.40 16.19
N GLY A 201 6.40 14.53 16.84
CA GLY A 201 5.07 15.08 17.07
C GLY A 201 4.38 15.58 15.79
N ALA A 202 3.12 15.95 15.95
CA ALA A 202 2.38 16.68 14.94
C ALA A 202 2.68 18.18 15.02
N GLY A 203 2.68 18.85 13.88
CA GLY A 203 2.65 20.32 13.80
C GLY A 203 1.24 20.86 14.05
N ASP A 204 1.10 22.18 13.97
CA ASP A 204 -0.19 22.88 14.19
C ASP A 204 -1.25 22.51 13.15
N ASP A 205 -0.83 22.01 11.98
CA ASP A 205 -1.69 21.51 10.91
C ASP A 205 -2.11 20.04 11.08
N GLY A 206 -1.67 19.38 12.16
CA GLY A 206 -1.92 17.96 12.42
C GLY A 206 -1.07 17.01 11.56
N LEU A 207 -0.19 17.52 10.69
CA LEU A 207 0.75 16.74 9.91
C LEU A 207 2.03 16.46 10.72
N VAL A 208 2.92 15.61 10.21
CA VAL A 208 4.22 15.37 10.85
C VAL A 208 5.01 16.68 10.91
N ASP A 209 5.48 17.07 12.09
CA ASP A 209 6.34 18.27 12.22
C ASP A 209 7.71 17.99 11.58
N LEU A 210 7.85 18.43 10.32
CA LEU A 210 9.09 18.28 9.56
C LEU A 210 10.26 19.07 10.18
N ALA A 211 10.00 20.15 10.91
CA ALA A 211 11.04 20.89 11.60
C ALA A 211 11.52 20.11 12.83
N ALA A 212 10.62 19.48 13.59
CA ALA A 212 10.99 18.55 14.66
C ALA A 212 11.77 17.36 14.11
N LEU A 213 11.32 16.76 13.01
CA LEU A 213 12.03 15.66 12.36
C LEU A 213 13.47 16.07 11.97
N ARG A 214 13.67 17.25 11.36
CA ARG A 214 15.00 17.77 11.02
C ARG A 214 15.88 17.96 12.26
N ARG A 215 15.34 18.54 13.34
CA ARG A 215 16.07 18.72 14.60
C ARG A 215 16.50 17.38 15.20
N ALA A 216 15.60 16.40 15.20
CA ALA A 216 15.87 15.08 15.72
C ALA A 216 16.94 14.35 14.89
N LEU A 217 16.83 14.35 13.57
CA LEU A 217 17.82 13.75 12.65
C LEU A 217 19.21 14.42 12.74
N GLY A 218 19.26 15.73 13.02
CA GLY A 218 20.50 16.49 13.20
C GLY A 218 21.12 16.38 14.59
N SER A 219 20.51 15.63 15.52
CA SER A 219 21.01 15.51 16.89
C SER A 219 22.40 14.86 16.93
N PRO A 220 23.39 15.45 17.64
CA PRO A 220 24.69 14.83 17.86
C PRO A 220 24.60 13.45 18.54
N GLU A 221 23.53 13.18 19.29
CA GLU A 221 23.25 11.89 19.93
C GLU A 221 23.11 10.75 18.91
N TYR A 222 22.61 11.07 17.71
CA TYR A 222 22.36 10.09 16.65
C TYR A 222 23.45 10.08 15.57
N ALA A 223 24.48 10.92 15.74
CA ALA A 223 25.58 11.00 14.78
C ALA A 223 26.28 9.64 14.61
N LYS A 224 26.55 9.26 13.36
CA LYS A 224 27.20 7.99 12.97
C LYS A 224 26.40 6.72 13.27
N ARG A 225 25.14 6.84 13.70
CA ARG A 225 24.24 5.70 13.89
C ARG A 225 23.41 5.47 12.62
N PRO A 226 23.03 4.22 12.30
CA PRO A 226 22.10 3.98 11.20
C PRO A 226 20.70 4.48 11.57
N MET A 227 20.04 5.17 10.64
CA MET A 227 18.77 5.85 10.87
C MET A 227 17.69 5.37 9.89
N LEU A 228 16.47 5.23 10.39
CA LEU A 228 15.29 4.85 9.62
C LEU A 228 14.11 5.73 10.04
N GLY A 229 13.39 6.31 9.09
CA GLY A 229 12.05 6.83 9.33
C GLY A 229 10.99 5.79 8.98
N SER A 230 10.09 5.45 9.89
CA SER A 230 8.99 4.52 9.67
C SER A 230 7.64 5.20 9.95
N PHE A 231 6.98 5.67 8.90
CA PHE A 231 5.80 6.53 9.00
C PHE A 231 4.56 5.93 8.31
N SER A 232 3.38 6.11 8.87
CA SER A 232 2.12 5.85 8.17
C SER A 232 1.92 6.83 7.01
N ALA A 233 1.62 6.32 5.82
CA ALA A 233 1.23 7.16 4.68
C ALA A 233 -0.18 7.76 4.85
N CYS A 234 -1.02 7.11 5.65
CA CYS A 234 -2.35 7.58 6.02
C CYS A 234 -2.71 7.10 7.43
N SER A 235 -3.29 7.96 8.26
CA SER A 235 -3.84 7.56 9.56
C SER A 235 -5.12 6.76 9.36
N ASN A 236 -5.18 5.56 9.94
CA ASN A 236 -6.39 4.73 9.96
C ASN A 236 -7.47 5.26 10.93
N VAL A 237 -7.15 6.25 11.76
CA VAL A 237 -8.07 6.85 12.74
C VAL A 237 -8.65 8.16 12.19
N THR A 238 -7.79 9.06 11.71
CA THR A 238 -8.20 10.41 11.30
C THR A 238 -8.36 10.56 9.80
N GLY A 239 -7.83 9.63 8.99
CA GLY A 239 -7.76 9.76 7.53
C GLY A 239 -6.75 10.80 7.03
N ILE A 240 -5.93 11.38 7.93
CA ILE A 240 -4.87 12.31 7.56
C ILE A 240 -3.87 11.61 6.65
N VAL A 241 -3.54 12.24 5.52
CA VAL A 241 -2.58 11.74 4.54
C VAL A 241 -1.25 12.45 4.75
N ALA A 242 -0.18 11.67 4.97
CA ALA A 242 1.16 12.20 5.12
C ALA A 242 1.76 12.59 3.77
N ASP A 243 2.51 13.69 3.72
CA ASP A 243 3.37 14.00 2.57
C ASP A 243 4.63 13.12 2.62
N THR A 244 4.48 11.89 2.11
CA THR A 244 5.55 10.89 2.09
C THR A 244 6.78 11.37 1.32
N ARG A 245 6.60 12.21 0.29
CA ARG A 245 7.72 12.77 -0.49
C ARG A 245 8.50 13.79 0.32
N ALA A 246 7.82 14.69 1.04
CA ALA A 246 8.47 15.65 1.92
C ALA A 246 9.22 14.95 3.06
N ILE A 247 8.60 13.96 3.71
CA ILE A 247 9.24 13.16 4.77
C ILE A 247 10.48 12.43 4.23
N ALA A 248 10.35 11.71 3.10
CA ALA A 248 11.47 10.98 2.50
C ALA A 248 12.63 11.92 2.15
N ARG A 249 12.35 13.11 1.61
CA ARG A 249 13.38 14.10 1.29
C ARG A 249 14.14 14.55 2.54
N VAL A 250 13.44 14.78 3.65
CA VAL A 250 14.06 15.15 4.93
C VAL A 250 14.95 14.01 5.46
N LEU A 251 14.47 12.77 5.42
CA LEU A 251 15.22 11.60 5.86
C LEU A 251 16.51 11.40 5.03
N HIS A 252 16.38 11.39 3.70
CA HIS A 252 17.52 11.19 2.80
C HIS A 252 18.57 12.31 2.91
N GLN A 253 18.15 13.55 3.16
CA GLN A 253 19.08 14.67 3.41
C GLN A 253 20.00 14.44 4.63
N HIS A 254 19.59 13.58 5.56
CA HIS A 254 20.37 13.23 6.75
C HIS A 254 20.95 11.80 6.67
N GLY A 255 20.91 11.17 5.49
CA GLY A 255 21.41 9.80 5.31
C GLY A 255 20.56 8.71 5.97
N ALA A 256 19.33 9.03 6.38
CA ALA A 256 18.39 8.06 6.93
C ALA A 256 17.59 7.35 5.83
N PHE A 257 17.25 6.08 6.06
CA PHE A 257 16.32 5.33 5.19
C PHE A 257 14.87 5.76 5.44
N ALA A 258 13.99 5.53 4.46
CA ALA A 258 12.56 5.81 4.57
C ALA A 258 11.74 4.52 4.37
N CYS A 259 10.80 4.28 5.29
CA CYS A 259 9.83 3.20 5.26
C CYS A 259 8.43 3.79 5.50
N PHE A 260 7.47 3.40 4.67
CA PHE A 260 6.10 3.90 4.75
C PHE A 260 5.09 2.78 4.86
N ASP A 261 4.19 2.88 5.84
CA ASP A 261 3.05 1.98 5.97
C ASP A 261 1.87 2.51 5.15
N PHE A 262 1.53 1.79 4.07
CA PHE A 262 0.40 2.08 3.19
C PHE A 262 -0.86 1.24 3.50
N ALA A 263 -0.94 0.54 4.65
CA ALA A 263 -2.07 -0.33 4.96
C ALA A 263 -3.44 0.37 4.92
N ALA A 264 -3.50 1.65 5.31
CA ALA A 264 -4.73 2.45 5.33
C ALA A 264 -4.94 3.29 4.05
N ARG A 265 -4.16 3.07 2.98
CA ARG A 265 -4.24 3.87 1.75
C ARG A 265 -3.91 3.05 0.51
N ALA A 266 -4.78 3.11 -0.49
CA ALA A 266 -4.46 2.59 -1.82
C ALA A 266 -3.36 3.45 -2.48
N ILE A 267 -2.36 2.78 -3.08
CA ILE A 267 -1.31 3.44 -3.86
C ILE A 267 -1.95 3.98 -5.13
N THR A 268 -1.92 5.30 -5.31
CA THR A 268 -2.31 5.95 -6.58
C THR A 268 -1.04 6.19 -7.37
N VAL A 269 -0.89 5.50 -8.50
CA VAL A 269 0.21 5.69 -9.46
C VAL A 269 -0.11 6.85 -10.39
#